data_AF-A0A9D5P7Y2-F1
#
_entry.id   AF-A0A9D5P7Y2-F1
#
_cell.length_a   1.000
_cell.length_b   1.000
_cell.length_c   1.000
_cell.angle_alpha   90.00
_cell.angle_beta   90.00
_cell.angle_gamma   90.00
#
_symmetry.space_group_name_H-M   'P 1'
#
loop_
_entity.id
_entity.type
_entity.pdbx_description
1 polymer ?
#
loop_
_entity_poly.entity_id
_entity_poly.type
_entity_poly.pdbx_seq_one_letter_code
_entity_poly.pdbx_strand_id
1 'polypeptide(L)'
;MKSSLRYIFSALSLIVLCLCCTVAQAKGKTDWEEDGLKGKVKEVRTYNVKEGSGTLEKSFIRRKIKYDKKGNRLEEEHYNEYDEKDGELTSRLTYKYKKKRNRIERSEYDNHKILIEKTLYDANRNKVEDEDFIYGVNYCWKTVNKYDPNGKIIEEIHYVNDSLLEKTIYRYDEKANITEETHSDSPTRWENRKFVNKYDENGNLVEISEYDYQKKLKCRTIYKYNDKKKCVEECNYDMNDSLCSKMVYKYNDQGKKIESMHTVADNELMQRDVFIIDDNGKTSVSLRYDSDGGLGRIAVSKFDDAGNPLETMIYCGDDWIFYFGSIMEYEYY
;
A
#
# COMPACT_ATOMS: atom_id res chain seq x y z
N MET A 1 17.37 83.27 -6.05
CA MET A 1 16.22 82.98 -6.96
C MET A 1 15.35 81.95 -6.26
N LYS A 2 14.27 82.39 -5.59
CA LYS A 2 12.86 82.32 -6.08
C LYS A 2 12.46 80.88 -6.41
N SER A 3 11.78 80.21 -5.46
CA SER A 3 10.30 80.04 -5.35
C SER A 3 9.92 78.68 -5.91
N SER A 4 8.96 77.89 -5.41
CA SER A 4 7.69 78.16 -4.73
C SER A 4 7.14 76.80 -4.26
N LEU A 5 6.53 76.68 -3.06
CA LEU A 5 5.08 76.42 -2.82
C LEU A 5 4.48 75.27 -3.67
N ARG A 6 3.63 74.34 -3.20
CA ARG A 6 2.68 74.29 -2.06
C ARG A 6 2.08 72.87 -2.00
N TYR A 7 1.66 72.46 -0.80
CA TYR A 7 0.82 71.29 -0.50
C TYR A 7 -0.52 71.28 -1.25
N ILE A 8 -1.04 70.10 -1.62
CA ILE A 8 -2.48 69.74 -1.55
C ILE A 8 -2.64 68.24 -1.21
N PHE A 9 -3.36 67.97 -0.11
CA PHE A 9 -3.91 66.68 0.28
C PHE A 9 -4.93 66.15 -0.75
N SER A 10 -4.90 64.87 -1.08
CA SER A 10 -6.14 64.15 -1.37
C SER A 10 -6.01 62.69 -0.94
N ALA A 11 -6.97 62.29 -0.12
CA ALA A 11 -7.13 60.94 0.37
C ALA A 11 -7.50 60.00 -0.77
N LEU A 12 -6.77 58.90 -0.92
CA LEU A 12 -7.32 57.70 -1.53
C LEU A 12 -7.05 56.53 -0.59
N SER A 13 -8.11 56.13 0.09
CA SER A 13 -8.20 54.91 0.88
C SER A 13 -7.89 53.71 -0.02
N LEU A 14 -6.68 53.16 0.07
CA LEU A 14 -6.42 51.81 -0.43
C LEU A 14 -6.53 50.85 0.76
N ILE A 15 -7.68 50.19 0.81
CA ILE A 15 -7.96 49.05 1.67
C ILE A 15 -6.85 48.02 1.44
N VAL A 16 -5.95 47.86 2.41
CA VAL A 16 -5.11 46.67 2.53
C VAL A 16 -6.05 45.54 2.90
N LEU A 17 -6.68 44.94 1.88
CA LEU A 17 -7.32 43.64 2.01
C LEU A 17 -6.17 42.66 2.18
N CYS A 18 -5.82 42.41 3.45
CA CYS A 18 -5.10 41.21 3.85
C CYS A 18 -5.92 40.02 3.35
N LEU A 19 -5.64 39.58 2.13
CA LEU A 19 -5.84 38.21 1.70
C LEU A 19 -4.91 37.36 2.56
N CYS A 20 -5.32 37.13 3.81
CA CYS A 20 -5.04 35.89 4.48
C CYS A 20 -5.80 34.81 3.70
N CYS A 21 -5.29 34.46 2.52
CA CYS A 21 -5.48 33.14 1.97
C CYS A 21 -4.80 32.19 2.96
N THR A 22 -5.51 31.84 4.02
CA THR A 22 -5.25 30.58 4.69
C THR A 22 -5.49 29.53 3.61
N VAL A 23 -4.39 29.05 3.02
CA VAL A 23 -4.40 27.77 2.33
C VAL A 23 -4.96 26.82 3.39
N ALA A 24 -6.23 26.44 3.23
CA ALA A 24 -6.82 25.40 4.04
C ALA A 24 -6.03 24.15 3.67
N GLN A 25 -4.95 23.89 4.41
CA GLN A 25 -4.16 22.69 4.25
C GLN A 25 -5.14 21.54 4.41
N ALA A 26 -5.31 20.76 3.33
CA ALA A 26 -6.21 19.63 3.32
C ALA A 26 -5.94 18.84 4.60
N LYS A 27 -6.95 18.68 5.45
CA LYS A 27 -6.79 17.89 6.67
C LYS A 27 -6.41 16.49 6.21
N GLY A 28 -5.19 16.05 6.53
CA GLY A 28 -4.75 14.69 6.24
C GLY A 28 -5.73 13.67 6.84
N LYS A 29 -5.76 12.47 6.27
CA LYS A 29 -6.60 11.36 6.75
C LYS A 29 -6.32 11.06 8.23
N THR A 30 -7.34 10.60 8.95
CA THR A 30 -7.13 10.02 10.30
C THR A 30 -6.43 8.69 10.16
N ASP A 31 -5.84 8.20 11.24
CA ASP A 31 -5.18 6.91 11.21
C ASP A 31 -6.20 5.78 11.01
N TRP A 32 -7.43 5.90 11.52
CA TRP A 32 -8.50 4.94 11.19
C TRP A 32 -8.98 5.06 9.73
N GLU A 33 -8.96 6.27 9.13
CA GLU A 33 -9.27 6.44 7.70
C GLU A 33 -8.14 5.87 6.82
N GLU A 34 -6.90 5.94 7.29
CA GLU A 34 -5.75 5.25 6.69
C GLU A 34 -5.89 3.73 6.81
N ASP A 35 -6.42 3.22 7.93
CA ASP A 35 -6.77 1.80 8.11
C ASP A 35 -8.03 1.36 7.34
N GLY A 36 -8.61 2.25 6.53
CA GLY A 36 -9.80 1.98 5.74
C GLY A 36 -11.10 1.88 6.55
N LEU A 37 -11.04 2.15 7.85
CA LEU A 37 -12.18 2.04 8.76
C LEU A 37 -13.20 3.15 8.48
N LYS A 38 -14.48 2.76 8.46
CA LYS A 38 -15.59 3.69 8.32
C LYS A 38 -16.16 4.05 9.68
N GLY A 39 -16.34 5.35 9.92
CA GLY A 39 -16.82 5.86 11.21
C GLY A 39 -15.71 6.20 12.20
N LYS A 40 -16.09 6.68 13.38
CA LYS A 40 -15.15 7.04 14.45
C LYS A 40 -14.92 5.81 15.33
N VAL A 41 -13.98 4.98 14.93
CA VAL A 41 -13.65 3.74 15.66
C VAL A 41 -12.77 4.07 16.86
N LYS A 42 -13.13 3.54 18.03
CA LYS A 42 -12.35 3.61 19.26
C LYS A 42 -11.37 2.45 19.38
N GLU A 43 -11.83 1.25 19.06
CA GLU A 43 -11.02 0.04 19.17
C GLU A 43 -11.39 -0.97 18.08
N VAL A 44 -10.38 -1.66 17.54
CA VAL A 44 -10.55 -2.81 16.66
C VAL A 44 -9.92 -4.02 17.34
N ARG A 45 -10.65 -5.13 17.41
CA ARG A 45 -10.13 -6.43 17.83
C ARG A 45 -10.26 -7.42 16.69
N THR A 46 -9.17 -8.07 16.34
CA THR A 46 -9.14 -9.14 15.33
C THR A 46 -8.87 -10.45 16.05
N TYR A 47 -9.73 -11.43 15.81
CA TYR A 47 -9.66 -12.76 16.40
C TYR A 47 -9.31 -13.77 15.32
N ASN A 48 -8.52 -14.77 15.70
CA ASN A 48 -8.53 -16.03 14.98
C ASN A 48 -9.85 -16.76 15.25
N VAL A 49 -10.05 -17.82 14.48
CA VAL A 49 -11.32 -18.53 14.41
C VAL A 49 -11.04 -20.01 14.48
N LYS A 50 -11.96 -20.73 15.10
CA LYS A 50 -11.97 -22.18 15.18
C LYS A 50 -13.32 -22.69 14.70
N GLU A 51 -13.32 -23.90 14.18
CA GLU A 51 -14.54 -24.59 13.82
C GLU A 51 -15.27 -25.05 15.10
N GLY A 52 -16.47 -24.51 15.33
CA GLY A 52 -17.41 -25.01 16.32
C GLY A 52 -18.46 -25.90 15.66
N SER A 53 -19.44 -26.39 16.43
CA SER A 53 -20.51 -27.31 15.99
C SER A 53 -21.43 -26.73 14.90
N GLY A 54 -20.94 -26.62 13.66
CA GLY A 54 -21.63 -26.03 12.51
C GLY A 54 -21.57 -24.50 12.43
N THR A 55 -20.86 -23.83 13.34
CA THR A 55 -20.67 -22.37 13.36
C THR A 55 -19.23 -22.00 13.66
N LEU A 56 -18.77 -20.89 13.09
CA LEU A 56 -17.45 -20.34 13.41
C LEU A 56 -17.48 -19.63 14.75
N GLU A 57 -16.51 -19.98 15.59
CA GLU A 57 -16.33 -19.38 16.90
C GLU A 57 -15.00 -18.63 16.97
N LYS A 58 -14.99 -17.52 17.71
CA LYS A 58 -13.75 -16.81 18.05
C LYS A 58 -12.85 -17.75 18.85
N SER A 59 -11.59 -17.84 18.47
CA SER A 59 -10.56 -18.47 19.29
C SER A 59 -9.90 -17.41 20.16
N PHE A 60 -8.65 -17.04 19.86
CA PHE A 60 -7.88 -16.06 20.59
C PHE A 60 -7.72 -14.76 19.79
N ILE A 61 -7.43 -13.67 20.51
CA ILE A 61 -7.15 -12.38 19.89
C ILE A 61 -5.80 -12.45 19.16
N ARG A 62 -5.77 -11.93 17.94
CA ARG A 62 -4.58 -11.84 17.07
C ARG A 62 -4.01 -10.43 17.04
N ARG A 63 -4.90 -9.43 17.06
CA ARG A 63 -4.52 -8.02 16.95
C ARG A 63 -5.50 -7.12 17.67
N LYS A 64 -4.98 -6.06 18.29
CA LYS A 64 -5.77 -5.01 18.93
C LYS A 64 -5.22 -3.64 18.54
N ILE A 65 -6.08 -2.71 18.15
CA ILE A 65 -5.69 -1.33 17.81
C ILE A 65 -6.60 -0.37 18.54
N LYS A 66 -6.04 0.66 19.17
CA LYS A 66 -6.80 1.73 19.82
C LYS A 66 -6.56 3.07 19.18
N TYR A 67 -7.61 3.88 19.13
CA TYR A 67 -7.58 5.23 18.58
C TYR A 67 -8.10 6.24 19.58
N ASP A 68 -7.64 7.49 19.48
CA ASP A 68 -8.22 8.62 20.21
C ASP A 68 -9.45 9.22 19.50
N LYS A 69 -10.21 10.10 20.18
CA LYS A 69 -11.39 10.78 19.58
C LYS A 69 -11.08 11.63 18.34
N LYS A 70 -9.81 11.93 18.07
CA LYS A 70 -9.34 12.71 16.92
C LYS A 70 -8.91 11.81 15.75
N GLY A 71 -8.89 10.49 15.96
CA GLY A 71 -8.51 9.48 14.98
C GLY A 71 -7.02 9.21 14.90
N ASN A 72 -6.24 9.45 15.95
CA ASN A 72 -4.85 9.02 16.02
C ASN A 72 -4.75 7.64 16.65
N ARG A 73 -3.89 6.75 16.12
CA ARG A 73 -3.52 5.50 16.78
C ARG A 73 -2.77 5.81 18.07
N LEU A 74 -3.18 5.16 19.14
CA LEU A 74 -2.55 5.26 20.45
C LEU A 74 -1.56 4.12 20.65
N GLU A 75 -2.02 2.91 20.40
CA GLU A 75 -1.26 1.68 20.58
C GLU A 75 -1.84 0.59 19.69
N GLU A 76 -0.98 -0.37 19.38
CA GLU A 76 -1.37 -1.59 18.71
C GLU A 76 -0.61 -2.77 19.31
N GLU A 77 -1.32 -3.88 19.51
CA GLU A 77 -0.82 -5.10 20.15
C GLU A 77 -1.04 -6.27 19.19
N HIS A 78 0.00 -7.07 19.01
CA HIS A 78 -0.01 -8.28 18.19
C HIS A 78 0.19 -9.49 19.10
N TYR A 79 -0.43 -10.60 18.74
CA TYR A 79 -0.44 -11.82 19.55
C TYR A 79 -0.09 -13.05 18.70
N ASN A 80 0.47 -14.07 19.34
CA ASN A 80 0.92 -15.30 18.65
C ASN A 80 -0.26 -16.02 17.97
N GLU A 81 -0.03 -16.50 16.74
CA GLU A 81 -1.01 -17.16 15.88
C GLU A 81 -0.96 -18.70 15.95
N TYR A 82 0.08 -19.28 16.59
CA TYR A 82 0.42 -20.71 16.41
C TYR A 82 0.42 -21.55 17.69
N ASP A 83 0.41 -20.95 18.88
CA ASP A 83 0.41 -21.72 20.14
C ASP A 83 -0.99 -21.89 20.72
N GLU A 84 -1.31 -23.12 21.15
CA GLU A 84 -2.51 -23.48 21.91
C GLU A 84 -2.58 -22.81 23.30
N LYS A 85 -1.55 -22.03 23.66
CA LYS A 85 -1.54 -21.17 24.85
C LYS A 85 -2.01 -19.78 24.45
N ASP A 86 -3.19 -19.41 24.94
CA ASP A 86 -3.88 -18.13 24.80
C ASP A 86 -2.99 -16.95 24.38
N GLY A 87 -3.18 -16.47 23.14
CA GLY A 87 -2.90 -15.10 22.67
C GLY A 87 -1.78 -14.36 23.41
N GLU A 88 -0.57 -14.92 23.42
CA GLU A 88 0.57 -14.28 24.05
C GLU A 88 0.95 -13.04 23.24
N LEU A 89 1.12 -11.89 23.92
CA LEU A 89 1.58 -10.66 23.28
C LEU A 89 2.94 -10.92 22.64
N THR A 90 3.05 -10.74 21.34
CA THR A 90 4.31 -10.91 20.58
C THR A 90 5.00 -9.58 20.36
N SER A 91 4.24 -8.53 20.04
CA SER A 91 4.77 -7.20 19.87
C SER A 91 3.77 -6.10 20.24
N ARG A 92 4.31 -4.91 20.51
CA ARG A 92 3.55 -3.69 20.77
C ARG A 92 4.13 -2.53 19.96
N LEU A 93 3.24 -1.83 19.27
CA LEU A 93 3.55 -0.64 18.52
C LEU A 93 3.15 0.61 19.31
N THR A 94 4.01 1.62 19.23
CA THR A 94 3.82 2.93 19.84
C THR A 94 4.00 4.04 18.79
N TYR A 95 3.37 5.18 19.04
CA TYR A 95 3.28 6.27 18.07
C TYR A 95 3.59 7.61 18.72
N LYS A 96 4.46 8.44 18.11
CA LYS A 96 4.71 9.81 18.56
C LYS A 96 4.20 10.83 17.55
N TYR A 97 3.70 11.94 18.08
CA TYR A 97 3.11 13.02 17.29
C TYR A 97 3.67 14.38 17.73
N LYS A 98 4.03 15.25 16.76
CA LYS A 98 4.58 16.59 17.07
C LYS A 98 3.49 17.61 17.46
N LYS A 99 2.45 17.76 16.61
CA LYS A 99 1.23 18.60 16.80
C LYS A 99 0.09 18.06 15.92
N LYS A 100 -1.17 18.30 16.32
CA LYS A 100 -2.43 17.98 15.58
C LYS A 100 -2.27 16.90 14.49
N ARG A 101 -2.15 15.63 14.91
CA ARG A 101 -2.20 14.46 14.01
C ARG A 101 -1.02 14.34 13.04
N ASN A 102 0.11 15.01 13.30
CA ASN A 102 1.35 14.77 12.55
C ASN A 102 2.16 13.67 13.24
N ARG A 103 1.99 12.42 12.78
CA ARG A 103 2.79 11.26 13.22
C ARG A 103 4.22 11.49 12.76
N ILE A 104 5.17 11.41 13.68
CA ILE A 104 6.60 11.61 13.39
C ILE A 104 7.42 10.35 13.61
N GLU A 105 6.89 9.40 14.39
CA GLU A 105 7.58 8.15 14.71
C GLU A 105 6.56 7.04 14.94
N ARG A 106 6.86 5.85 14.43
CA ARG A 106 6.29 4.56 14.84
C ARG A 106 7.45 3.71 15.35
N SER A 107 7.25 3.06 16.49
CA SER A 107 8.25 2.16 17.08
C SER A 107 7.56 0.88 17.53
N GLU A 108 8.09 -0.26 17.11
CA GLU A 108 7.60 -1.59 17.46
C GLU A 108 8.58 -2.29 18.39
N TYR A 109 8.05 -2.89 19.44
CA TYR A 109 8.82 -3.61 20.43
C TYR A 109 8.32 -5.04 20.55
N ASP A 110 9.22 -6.00 20.70
CA ASP A 110 8.85 -7.37 21.04
C ASP A 110 8.26 -7.47 22.47
N ASN A 111 7.86 -8.67 22.86
CA ASN A 111 7.32 -8.96 24.19
C ASN A 111 8.31 -8.73 25.35
N HIS A 112 9.62 -8.67 25.06
CA HIS A 112 10.68 -8.32 25.99
C HIS A 112 11.04 -6.81 25.97
N LYS A 113 10.27 -6.01 25.21
CA LYS A 113 10.46 -4.56 25.03
C LYS A 113 11.73 -4.19 24.25
N ILE A 114 12.24 -5.09 23.44
CA ILE A 114 13.35 -4.84 22.52
C ILE A 114 12.79 -4.20 21.24
N LEU A 115 13.39 -3.12 20.75
CA LEU A 115 12.91 -2.34 19.59
C LEU A 115 13.17 -3.06 18.27
N ILE A 116 12.18 -3.70 17.67
CA ILE A 116 12.36 -4.51 16.45
C ILE A 116 12.12 -3.74 15.15
N GLU A 117 11.38 -2.63 15.18
CA GLU A 117 11.18 -1.77 14.01
C GLU A 117 11.01 -0.30 14.43
N LYS A 118 11.49 0.62 13.60
CA LYS A 118 11.31 2.06 13.79
C LYS A 118 11.16 2.79 12.46
N THR A 119 10.06 3.53 12.33
CA THR A 119 9.78 4.39 11.16
C THR A 119 9.73 5.85 11.57
N LEU A 120 10.38 6.73 10.81
CA LEU A 120 10.29 8.18 10.92
C LEU A 120 9.52 8.79 9.76
N TYR A 121 8.81 9.89 10.03
CA TYR A 121 7.95 10.55 9.06
C TYR A 121 8.26 12.05 8.92
N ASP A 122 8.12 12.59 7.70
CA ASP A 122 8.13 14.03 7.47
C ASP A 122 6.79 14.70 7.87
N ALA A 123 6.67 16.01 7.65
CA ALA A 123 5.46 16.76 7.97
C ALA A 123 4.23 16.39 7.11
N ASN A 124 4.45 15.74 5.97
CA ASN A 124 3.43 15.27 5.03
C ASN A 124 3.08 13.80 5.28
N ARG A 125 3.61 13.18 6.35
CA ARG A 125 3.47 11.74 6.69
C ARG A 125 4.14 10.80 5.70
N ASN A 126 5.10 11.27 4.91
CA ASN A 126 5.92 10.39 4.10
C ASN A 126 6.96 9.69 4.99
N LYS A 127 7.19 8.39 4.78
CA LYS A 127 8.26 7.64 5.48
C LYS A 127 9.61 8.16 5.03
N VAL A 128 10.37 8.82 5.90
CA VAL A 128 11.72 9.33 5.57
C VAL A 128 12.81 8.34 5.91
N GLU A 129 12.57 7.52 6.93
CA GLU A 129 13.51 6.50 7.40
C GLU A 129 12.71 5.34 7.97
N ASP A 130 13.12 4.11 7.69
CA ASP A 130 12.55 2.87 8.22
C ASP A 130 13.70 1.94 8.60
N GLU A 131 13.69 1.41 9.82
CA GLU A 131 14.74 0.54 10.35
C GLU A 131 14.11 -0.73 10.94
N ASP A 132 14.53 -1.89 10.45
CA ASP A 132 14.13 -3.22 10.94
C ASP A 132 15.33 -3.91 11.60
N PHE A 133 15.15 -4.42 12.82
CA PHE A 133 16.20 -4.99 13.64
C PHE A 133 15.97 -6.48 13.93
N ILE A 134 17.01 -7.29 13.69
CA ILE A 134 17.07 -8.70 14.13
C ILE A 134 18.26 -8.87 15.07
N TYR A 135 17.99 -8.72 16.37
CA TYR A 135 19.03 -8.70 17.42
C TYR A 135 19.78 -10.03 17.59
N GLY A 136 19.15 -11.17 17.26
CA GLY A 136 19.78 -12.48 17.38
C GLY A 136 20.95 -12.71 16.40
N VAL A 137 20.99 -11.96 15.30
CA VAL A 137 22.04 -12.07 14.27
C VAL A 137 22.75 -10.74 14.00
N ASN A 138 22.50 -9.71 14.84
CA ASN A 138 23.02 -8.35 14.67
C ASN A 138 22.81 -7.83 13.24
N TYR A 139 21.56 -7.87 12.80
CA TYR A 139 21.13 -7.42 11.48
C TYR A 139 20.22 -6.22 11.61
N CYS A 140 20.48 -5.19 10.80
CA CYS A 140 19.66 -3.99 10.66
C CYS A 140 19.45 -3.74 9.16
N TRP A 141 18.20 -3.75 8.72
CA TRP A 141 17.82 -3.23 7.41
C TRP A 141 17.33 -1.80 7.58
N LYS A 142 17.87 -0.87 6.81
CA LYS A 142 17.49 0.54 6.88
C LYS A 142 17.15 1.08 5.49
N THR A 143 16.00 1.74 5.37
CA THR A 143 15.58 2.44 4.17
C THR A 143 15.53 3.93 4.43
N VAL A 144 16.09 4.74 3.52
CA VAL A 144 16.06 6.21 3.58
C VAL A 144 15.45 6.76 2.29
N ASN A 145 14.41 7.58 2.43
CA ASN A 145 13.64 8.11 1.31
C ASN A 145 13.74 9.63 1.23
N LYS A 146 13.84 10.15 0.00
CA LYS A 146 13.72 11.58 -0.28
C LYS A 146 12.54 11.85 -1.19
N TYR A 147 11.90 12.98 -0.95
CA TYR A 147 10.71 13.40 -1.66
C TYR A 147 10.93 14.77 -2.30
N ASP A 148 10.28 15.00 -3.44
CA ASP A 148 10.13 16.34 -4.01
C ASP A 148 9.16 17.20 -3.17
N PRO A 149 9.02 18.51 -3.47
CA PRO A 149 8.07 19.38 -2.76
C PRO A 149 6.60 18.97 -2.85
N ASN A 150 6.23 18.12 -3.82
CA ASN A 150 4.87 17.61 -4.01
C ASN A 150 4.65 16.27 -3.27
N GLY A 151 5.66 15.76 -2.54
CA GLY A 151 5.60 14.51 -1.81
C GLY A 151 5.82 13.26 -2.67
N LYS A 152 6.41 13.39 -3.87
CA LYS A 152 6.78 12.25 -4.72
C LYS A 152 8.17 11.77 -4.37
N ILE A 153 8.36 10.46 -4.23
CA ILE A 153 9.67 9.88 -3.94
C ILE A 153 10.61 10.11 -5.13
N ILE A 154 11.80 10.64 -4.89
CA ILE A 154 12.81 10.91 -5.94
C ILE A 154 14.07 10.06 -5.74
N GLU A 155 14.27 9.56 -4.53
CA GLU A 155 15.41 8.74 -4.17
C GLU A 155 15.03 7.82 -3.01
N GLU A 156 15.43 6.56 -3.12
CA GLU A 156 15.32 5.53 -2.09
C GLU A 156 16.68 4.87 -1.92
N ILE A 157 17.10 4.64 -0.68
CA ILE A 157 18.40 4.02 -0.38
C ILE A 157 18.20 2.94 0.67
N HIS A 158 18.71 1.74 0.39
CA HIS A 158 18.71 0.62 1.31
C HIS A 158 20.12 0.40 1.88
N TYR A 159 20.18 0.14 3.18
CA TYR A 159 21.38 -0.19 3.93
C TYR A 159 21.17 -1.51 4.67
N VAL A 160 22.24 -2.30 4.77
CA VAL A 160 22.33 -3.45 5.67
C VAL A 160 23.48 -3.21 6.62
N ASN A 161 23.22 -3.19 7.93
CA ASN A 161 24.22 -2.90 8.96
C ASN A 161 25.04 -1.64 8.62
N ASP A 162 24.34 -0.54 8.30
CA ASP A 162 24.89 0.76 7.86
C ASP A 162 25.70 0.74 6.55
N SER A 163 25.80 -0.40 5.87
CA SER A 163 26.46 -0.52 4.58
C SER A 163 25.46 -0.32 3.44
N LEU A 164 25.76 0.59 2.51
CA LEU A 164 24.92 0.85 1.33
C LEU A 164 24.74 -0.42 0.49
N LEU A 165 23.50 -0.87 0.37
CA LEU A 165 23.12 -2.03 -0.44
C LEU A 165 22.69 -1.60 -1.84
N GLU A 166 21.68 -0.73 -1.92
CA GLU A 166 21.05 -0.34 -3.18
C GLU A 166 20.61 1.13 -3.11
N LYS A 167 20.59 1.77 -4.27
CA LYS A 167 19.98 3.09 -4.46
C LYS A 167 19.07 3.08 -5.67
N THR A 168 17.86 3.62 -5.50
CA THR A 168 16.89 3.82 -6.57
C THR A 168 16.64 5.32 -6.80
N ILE A 169 16.61 5.74 -8.06
CA ILE A 169 16.27 7.11 -8.46
C ILE A 169 15.05 7.09 -9.37
N TYR A 170 14.07 7.94 -9.06
CA TYR A 170 12.80 8.04 -9.77
C TYR A 170 12.74 9.34 -10.59
N ARG A 171 12.23 9.25 -11.83
CA ARG A 171 11.94 10.41 -12.68
C ARG A 171 10.48 10.42 -13.09
N TYR A 172 9.94 11.62 -13.28
CA TYR A 172 8.53 11.83 -13.54
C TYR A 172 8.29 12.69 -14.79
N ASP A 173 7.15 12.49 -15.43
CA ASP A 173 6.60 13.45 -16.40
C ASP A 173 5.86 14.61 -15.70
N GLU A 174 5.36 15.57 -16.47
CA GLU A 174 4.58 16.71 -15.96
C GLU A 174 3.24 16.31 -15.33
N LYS A 175 2.72 15.12 -15.65
CA LYS A 175 1.50 14.54 -15.06
C LYS A 175 1.80 13.75 -13.78
N ALA A 176 3.05 13.75 -13.32
CA ALA A 176 3.57 13.02 -12.17
C ALA A 176 3.49 11.49 -12.30
N ASN A 177 3.57 10.96 -13.53
CA ASN A 177 3.78 9.54 -13.79
C ASN A 177 5.28 9.22 -13.76
N ILE A 178 5.66 8.08 -13.20
CA ILE A 178 7.06 7.62 -13.15
C ILE A 178 7.48 7.24 -14.57
N THR A 179 8.38 7.99 -15.19
CA THR A 179 8.89 7.70 -16.55
C THR A 179 10.12 6.81 -16.53
N GLU A 180 10.93 6.90 -15.47
CA GLU A 180 12.14 6.10 -15.33
C GLU A 180 12.43 5.74 -13.87
N GLU A 181 12.95 4.53 -13.67
CA GLU A 181 13.49 4.04 -12.40
C GLU A 181 14.91 3.53 -12.67
N THR A 182 15.89 3.96 -11.87
CA THR A 182 17.28 3.51 -12.00
C THR A 182 17.74 2.90 -10.68
N HIS A 183 18.04 1.62 -10.70
CA HIS A 183 18.52 0.84 -9.57
C HIS A 183 20.02 0.68 -9.65
N SER A 184 20.73 0.98 -8.57
CA SER A 184 22.19 0.86 -8.47
C SER A 184 22.54 -0.02 -7.28
N ASP A 185 23.01 -1.23 -7.57
CA ASP A 185 23.48 -2.19 -6.56
C ASP A 185 24.93 -1.84 -6.15
N SER A 186 25.15 -1.43 -4.90
CA SER A 186 26.47 -1.24 -4.23
C SER A 186 27.48 -0.21 -4.82
N PRO A 187 28.36 0.42 -4.00
CA PRO A 187 29.35 1.41 -4.47
C PRO A 187 30.50 0.85 -5.33
N THR A 188 30.64 -0.46 -5.48
CA THR A 188 31.79 -1.08 -6.17
C THR A 188 31.51 -1.52 -7.60
N ARG A 189 30.24 -1.58 -8.03
CA ARG A 189 29.87 -1.98 -9.38
C ARG A 189 28.49 -1.44 -9.71
N TRP A 190 28.42 -0.27 -10.37
CA TRP A 190 27.17 0.33 -10.84
C TRP A 190 26.53 -0.48 -11.98
N GLU A 191 26.12 -1.72 -11.69
CA GLU A 191 25.27 -2.50 -12.57
C GLU A 191 23.87 -1.90 -12.51
N ASN A 192 23.70 -0.81 -13.26
CA ASN A 192 22.46 -0.06 -13.21
C ASN A 192 21.39 -0.79 -14.01
N ARG A 193 20.35 -1.28 -13.35
CA ARG A 193 19.12 -1.68 -14.05
C ARG A 193 18.26 -0.44 -14.24
N LYS A 194 17.67 -0.31 -15.43
CA LYS A 194 16.82 0.83 -15.76
C LYS A 194 15.47 0.36 -16.24
N PHE A 195 14.42 0.89 -15.64
CA PHE A 195 13.05 0.75 -16.14
C PHE A 195 12.65 2.02 -16.88
N VAL A 196 11.97 1.87 -18.02
CA VAL A 196 11.38 2.96 -18.78
C VAL A 196 9.90 2.69 -18.99
N ASN A 197 9.08 3.62 -18.54
CA ASN A 197 7.62 3.51 -18.56
C ASN A 197 7.05 4.46 -19.61
N LYS A 198 6.11 3.97 -20.42
CA LYS A 198 5.37 4.77 -21.41
C LYS A 198 3.90 4.83 -21.06
N TYR A 199 3.30 6.00 -21.26
CA TYR A 199 1.91 6.26 -20.94
C TYR A 199 1.15 6.72 -22.19
N ASP A 200 -0.13 6.40 -22.27
CA ASP A 200 -1.03 6.99 -23.26
C ASP A 200 -1.41 8.44 -22.89
N GLU A 201 -2.16 9.12 -23.76
CA GLU A 201 -2.60 10.51 -23.52
C GLU A 201 -3.46 10.66 -22.26
N ASN A 202 -4.15 9.58 -21.85
CA ASN A 202 -4.98 9.52 -20.66
C ASN A 202 -4.18 9.25 -19.38
N GLY A 203 -2.87 9.00 -19.48
CA GLY A 203 -2.01 8.67 -18.35
C GLY A 203 -2.05 7.20 -17.95
N ASN A 204 -2.58 6.30 -18.78
CA ASN A 204 -2.52 4.86 -18.52
C ASN A 204 -1.15 4.31 -18.94
N LEU A 205 -0.54 3.48 -18.09
CA LEU A 205 0.74 2.82 -18.39
C LEU A 205 0.54 1.79 -19.51
N VAL A 206 1.16 1.98 -20.66
CA VAL A 206 1.00 1.09 -21.83
C VAL A 206 2.21 0.18 -22.05
N GLU A 207 3.38 0.55 -21.51
CA GLU A 207 4.59 -0.24 -21.66
C GLU A 207 5.56 -0.01 -20.49
N ILE A 208 6.18 -1.09 -20.01
CA ILE A 208 7.38 -1.05 -19.17
C ILE A 208 8.48 -1.77 -19.93
N SER A 209 9.67 -1.20 -20.01
CA SER A 209 10.86 -1.85 -20.56
C SER A 209 11.97 -1.89 -19.52
N GLU A 210 12.55 -3.07 -19.28
CA GLU A 210 13.72 -3.25 -18.42
C GLU A 210 15.00 -3.33 -19.26
N TYR A 211 16.01 -2.56 -18.87
CA TYR A 211 17.33 -2.56 -19.48
C TYR A 211 18.39 -2.93 -18.46
N ASP A 212 19.37 -3.72 -18.90
CA ASP A 212 20.56 -4.00 -18.11
C ASP A 212 21.54 -2.81 -18.06
N TYR A 213 22.66 -2.99 -17.35
CA TYR A 213 23.70 -1.98 -17.19
C TYR A 213 24.42 -1.59 -18.50
N GLN A 214 24.33 -2.43 -19.53
CA GLN A 214 24.83 -2.13 -20.87
C GLN A 214 23.77 -1.44 -21.74
N LYS A 215 22.60 -1.12 -21.16
CA LYS A 215 21.43 -0.56 -21.83
C LYS A 215 20.80 -1.51 -22.86
N LYS A 216 21.00 -2.81 -22.69
CA LYS A 216 20.35 -3.83 -23.53
C LYS A 216 18.99 -4.19 -22.93
N LEU A 217 17.97 -4.27 -23.78
CA LEU A 217 16.63 -4.70 -23.38
C LEU A 217 16.68 -6.13 -22.80
N LYS A 218 16.09 -6.31 -21.63
CA LYS A 218 15.95 -7.60 -20.93
C LYS A 218 14.57 -8.21 -21.13
N CYS A 219 13.55 -7.38 -21.00
CA CYS A 219 12.16 -7.74 -21.19
C CYS A 219 11.32 -6.48 -21.34
N ARG A 220 10.09 -6.64 -21.79
CA ARG A 220 9.08 -5.58 -21.77
C ARG A 220 7.70 -6.14 -21.46
N THR A 221 6.87 -5.32 -20.85
CA THR A 221 5.47 -5.63 -20.57
C THR A 221 4.58 -4.62 -21.28
N ILE A 222 3.55 -5.08 -21.98
CA ILE A 222 2.58 -4.23 -22.68
C ILE A 222 1.21 -4.38 -22.03
N TYR A 223 0.50 -3.26 -21.87
CA TYR A 223 -0.84 -3.21 -21.31
C TYR A 223 -1.86 -2.71 -22.32
N LYS A 224 -3.06 -3.29 -22.30
CA LYS A 224 -4.22 -2.78 -23.06
C LYS A 224 -5.38 -2.48 -22.14
N TYR A 225 -6.16 -1.46 -22.49
CA TYR A 225 -7.26 -0.96 -21.69
C TYR A 225 -8.55 -0.95 -22.50
N ASN A 226 -9.68 -1.11 -21.82
CA ASN A 226 -11.01 -0.87 -22.40
C ASN A 226 -11.40 0.62 -22.32
N ASP A 227 -12.54 0.98 -22.89
CA ASP A 227 -13.07 2.35 -22.91
C ASP A 227 -13.33 2.93 -21.49
N LYS A 228 -13.51 2.06 -20.49
CA LYS A 228 -13.65 2.43 -19.08
C LYS A 228 -12.28 2.59 -18.37
N LYS A 229 -11.17 2.60 -19.12
CA LYS A 229 -9.78 2.74 -18.63
C LYS A 229 -9.38 1.64 -17.62
N LYS A 230 -9.94 0.44 -17.77
CA LYS A 230 -9.54 -0.75 -16.99
C LYS A 230 -8.61 -1.60 -17.86
N CYS A 231 -7.48 -2.04 -17.28
CA CYS A 231 -6.56 -2.96 -17.96
C CYS A 231 -7.30 -4.28 -18.26
N VAL A 232 -7.34 -4.70 -19.52
CA VAL A 232 -7.99 -5.93 -19.97
C VAL A 232 -6.99 -6.99 -20.42
N GLU A 233 -5.76 -6.58 -20.70
CA GLU A 233 -4.69 -7.48 -21.16
C GLU A 233 -3.33 -6.96 -20.71
N GLU A 234 -2.48 -7.87 -20.23
CA GLU A 234 -1.06 -7.67 -19.96
C GLU A 234 -0.26 -8.76 -20.69
N CYS A 235 0.76 -8.38 -21.44
CA CYS A 235 1.63 -9.31 -22.16
C CYS A 235 3.10 -9.06 -21.80
N ASN A 236 3.80 -10.10 -21.36
CA ASN A 236 5.22 -10.05 -21.02
C ASN A 236 6.05 -10.66 -22.15
N TYR A 237 7.09 -9.96 -22.58
CA TYR A 237 7.98 -10.36 -23.67
C TYR A 237 9.43 -10.43 -23.18
N ASP A 238 10.20 -11.37 -23.73
CA ASP A 238 11.64 -11.48 -23.47
C ASP A 238 12.48 -10.46 -24.26
N MET A 239 13.80 -10.54 -24.12
CA MET A 239 14.78 -9.70 -24.82
C MET A 239 14.76 -9.85 -26.36
N ASN A 240 14.16 -10.93 -26.89
CA ASN A 240 14.03 -11.20 -28.32
C ASN A 240 12.62 -10.86 -28.84
N ASP A 241 11.81 -10.22 -28.00
CA ASP A 241 10.42 -9.89 -28.27
C ASP A 241 9.48 -11.10 -28.41
N SER A 242 9.84 -12.23 -27.79
CA SER A 242 8.98 -13.42 -27.75
C SER A 242 8.02 -13.33 -26.57
N LEU A 243 6.74 -13.64 -26.79
CA LEU A 243 5.71 -13.63 -25.74
C LEU A 243 5.98 -14.75 -24.72
N CYS A 244 6.24 -14.37 -23.47
CA CYS A 244 6.51 -15.29 -22.36
C CYS A 244 5.24 -15.62 -21.57
N SER A 245 4.37 -14.64 -21.36
CA SER A 245 3.10 -14.83 -20.65
C SER A 245 2.10 -13.76 -21.02
N LYS A 246 0.83 -14.10 -20.79
CA LYS A 246 -0.32 -13.24 -21.04
C LYS A 246 -1.31 -13.36 -19.89
N MET A 247 -1.82 -12.21 -19.44
CA MET A 247 -2.90 -12.11 -18.48
C MET A 247 -4.09 -11.40 -19.13
N VAL A 248 -5.30 -11.94 -18.94
CA VAL A 248 -6.55 -11.34 -19.43
C VAL A 248 -7.49 -11.09 -18.26
N TYR A 249 -8.15 -9.94 -18.26
CA TYR A 249 -9.08 -9.52 -17.20
C TYR A 249 -10.47 -9.24 -17.74
N LYS A 250 -11.50 -9.67 -16.99
CA LYS A 250 -12.90 -9.29 -17.26
C LYS A 250 -13.49 -8.53 -16.09
N TYR A 251 -14.42 -7.64 -16.41
CA TYR A 251 -15.08 -6.75 -15.46
C TYR A 251 -16.59 -6.79 -15.68
N ASN A 252 -17.37 -6.65 -14.62
CA ASN A 252 -18.80 -6.42 -14.73
C ASN A 252 -19.11 -4.95 -15.08
N ASP A 253 -20.39 -4.62 -15.25
CA ASP A 253 -20.82 -3.27 -15.64
C ASP A 253 -20.48 -2.19 -14.63
N GLN A 254 -20.42 -2.55 -13.34
CA GLN A 254 -19.97 -1.69 -12.24
C GLN A 254 -18.45 -1.48 -12.23
N GLY A 255 -17.70 -2.14 -13.11
CA GLY A 255 -16.25 -2.03 -13.22
C GLY A 255 -15.47 -2.82 -12.17
N LYS A 256 -16.11 -3.78 -11.48
CA LYS A 256 -15.45 -4.73 -10.58
C LYS A 256 -14.90 -5.89 -11.40
N LYS A 257 -13.68 -6.34 -11.09
CA LYS A 257 -13.05 -7.50 -11.74
C LYS A 257 -13.84 -8.75 -11.38
N ILE A 258 -14.23 -9.54 -12.38
CA ILE A 258 -14.98 -10.80 -12.21
C ILE A 258 -14.17 -12.02 -12.65
N GLU A 259 -13.10 -11.81 -13.42
CA GLU A 259 -12.25 -12.90 -13.88
C GLU A 259 -10.82 -12.40 -14.16
N SER A 260 -9.83 -13.23 -13.88
CA SER A 260 -8.48 -13.13 -14.42
C SER A 260 -7.99 -14.49 -14.91
N MET A 261 -7.28 -14.50 -16.02
CA MET A 261 -6.72 -15.71 -16.63
C MET A 261 -5.26 -15.49 -16.97
N HIS A 262 -4.38 -16.36 -16.48
CA HIS A 262 -2.95 -16.35 -16.73
C HIS A 262 -2.58 -17.52 -17.63
N THR A 263 -1.93 -17.21 -18.76
CA THR A 263 -1.36 -18.20 -19.66
C THR A 263 0.13 -17.95 -19.86
N VAL A 264 0.92 -19.01 -19.99
CA VAL A 264 2.33 -18.93 -20.41
C VAL A 264 2.44 -18.93 -21.94
N ALA A 265 3.68 -18.87 -22.45
CA ALA A 265 3.98 -19.17 -23.84
C ALA A 265 3.30 -20.49 -24.27
N ASP A 266 2.86 -20.57 -25.52
CA ASP A 266 2.03 -21.65 -26.09
C ASP A 266 0.54 -21.69 -25.65
N ASN A 267 0.06 -20.65 -24.97
CA ASN A 267 -1.32 -20.50 -24.49
C ASN A 267 -1.75 -21.57 -23.47
N GLU A 268 -0.81 -22.22 -22.80
CA GLU A 268 -1.14 -23.14 -21.70
C GLU A 268 -1.64 -22.35 -20.48
N LEU A 269 -2.76 -22.81 -19.91
CA LEU A 269 -3.36 -22.19 -18.73
C LEU A 269 -2.48 -22.46 -17.50
N MET A 270 -2.08 -21.40 -16.81
CA MET A 270 -1.41 -21.51 -15.51
C MET A 270 -2.38 -21.37 -14.37
N GLN A 271 -3.32 -20.42 -14.49
CA GLN A 271 -4.23 -20.08 -13.41
C GLN A 271 -5.44 -19.33 -13.93
N ARG A 272 -6.58 -19.55 -13.29
CA ARG A 272 -7.80 -18.77 -13.50
C ARG A 272 -8.41 -18.40 -12.17
N ASP A 273 -8.67 -17.12 -11.95
CA ASP A 273 -9.43 -16.65 -10.80
C ASP A 273 -10.80 -16.12 -11.23
N VAL A 274 -11.86 -16.47 -10.50
CA VAL A 274 -13.24 -16.00 -10.71
C VAL A 274 -13.72 -15.32 -9.44
N PHE A 275 -14.35 -14.15 -9.58
CA PHE A 275 -14.86 -13.36 -8.46
C PHE A 275 -16.37 -13.19 -8.60
N ILE A 276 -17.09 -13.62 -7.56
CA ILE A 276 -18.54 -13.47 -7.42
C ILE A 276 -18.77 -12.46 -6.32
N ILE A 277 -19.53 -11.41 -6.60
CA ILE A 277 -19.80 -10.34 -5.65
C ILE A 277 -21.30 -10.17 -5.62
N ASP A 278 -21.89 -10.17 -4.43
CA ASP A 278 -23.33 -9.93 -4.33
C ASP A 278 -23.70 -8.49 -4.73
N ASP A 279 -24.96 -8.28 -5.11
CA ASP A 279 -25.45 -7.00 -5.64
C ASP A 279 -25.31 -5.84 -4.65
N ASN A 280 -25.17 -6.15 -3.35
CA ASN A 280 -25.04 -5.18 -2.26
C ASN A 280 -23.57 -4.98 -1.79
N GLY A 281 -22.61 -5.73 -2.33
CA GLY A 281 -21.22 -5.78 -1.89
C GLY A 281 -21.01 -6.32 -0.47
N LYS A 282 -21.99 -7.00 0.13
CA LYS A 282 -21.91 -7.52 1.50
C LYS A 282 -21.19 -8.86 1.59
N THR A 283 -21.09 -9.58 0.48
CA THR A 283 -20.41 -10.85 0.34
C THR A 283 -19.63 -10.90 -0.95
N SER A 284 -18.42 -11.46 -0.88
CA SER A 284 -17.65 -11.82 -2.07
C SER A 284 -17.10 -13.23 -1.96
N VAL A 285 -17.12 -13.97 -3.06
CA VAL A 285 -16.47 -15.27 -3.21
C VAL A 285 -15.40 -15.16 -4.29
N SER A 286 -14.19 -15.64 -4.02
CA SER A 286 -13.14 -15.82 -5.03
C SER A 286 -12.82 -17.30 -5.18
N LEU A 287 -12.78 -17.78 -6.42
CA LEU A 287 -12.43 -19.14 -6.79
C LEU A 287 -11.13 -19.10 -7.58
N ARG A 288 -10.16 -19.93 -7.23
CA ARG A 288 -8.89 -20.07 -7.93
C ARG A 288 -8.76 -21.48 -8.46
N TYR A 289 -8.57 -21.56 -9.77
CA TYR A 289 -8.33 -22.80 -10.49
C TYR A 289 -6.87 -22.88 -10.91
N ASP A 290 -6.29 -24.06 -10.73
CA ASP A 290 -4.91 -24.36 -11.11
C ASP A 290 -4.82 -24.73 -12.61
N SER A 291 -3.61 -25.03 -13.09
CA SER A 291 -3.34 -25.25 -14.52
C SER A 291 -4.06 -26.46 -15.12
N ASP A 292 -4.39 -27.46 -14.30
CA ASP A 292 -5.18 -28.64 -14.68
C ASP A 292 -6.69 -28.39 -14.67
N GLY A 293 -7.12 -27.19 -14.24
CA GLY A 293 -8.53 -26.82 -14.07
C GLY A 293 -9.14 -27.25 -12.72
N GLY A 294 -8.35 -27.86 -11.83
CA GLY A 294 -8.74 -28.18 -10.46
C GLY A 294 -8.97 -26.93 -9.63
N LEU A 295 -9.89 -26.99 -8.66
CA LEU A 295 -10.21 -25.87 -7.78
C LEU A 295 -9.25 -25.84 -6.57
N GLY A 296 -8.15 -25.11 -6.70
CA GLY A 296 -7.13 -25.06 -5.64
C GLY A 296 -7.52 -24.22 -4.43
N ARG A 297 -8.33 -23.16 -4.59
CA ARG A 297 -8.72 -22.28 -3.48
C ARG A 297 -10.08 -21.60 -3.62
N ILE A 298 -10.80 -21.51 -2.51
CA ILE A 298 -12.00 -20.69 -2.34
C ILE A 298 -11.74 -19.67 -1.23
N ALA A 299 -12.13 -18.42 -1.42
CA ALA A 299 -12.22 -17.47 -0.31
C ALA A 299 -13.59 -16.79 -0.26
N VAL A 300 -14.15 -16.63 0.93
CA VAL A 300 -15.46 -16.01 1.17
C VAL A 300 -15.28 -14.90 2.19
N SER A 301 -15.69 -13.68 1.87
CA SER A 301 -15.63 -12.53 2.78
C SER A 301 -17.02 -11.95 3.00
N LYS A 302 -17.30 -11.55 4.24
CA LYS A 302 -18.52 -10.84 4.66
C LYS A 302 -18.17 -9.47 5.22
N PHE A 303 -19.05 -8.50 5.01
CA PHE A 303 -18.86 -7.12 5.44
C PHE A 303 -20.03 -6.62 6.31
N ASP A 304 -19.77 -5.68 7.21
CA ASP A 304 -20.80 -4.98 7.99
C ASP A 304 -21.56 -3.94 7.13
N ASP A 305 -22.58 -3.29 7.71
CA ASP A 305 -23.37 -2.26 6.99
C ASP A 305 -22.55 -1.02 6.61
N ALA A 306 -21.43 -0.79 7.28
CA ALA A 306 -20.49 0.27 6.94
C ALA A 306 -19.47 -0.15 5.87
N GLY A 307 -19.45 -1.44 5.48
CA GLY A 307 -18.53 -2.03 4.52
C GLY A 307 -17.19 -2.47 5.10
N ASN A 308 -17.04 -2.54 6.43
CA ASN A 308 -15.85 -3.11 7.06
C ASN A 308 -15.94 -4.64 7.05
N PRO A 309 -14.83 -5.37 6.84
CA PRO A 309 -14.86 -6.84 6.85
C PRO A 309 -15.22 -7.38 8.24
N LEU A 310 -16.13 -8.36 8.29
CA LEU A 310 -16.54 -9.07 9.51
C LEU A 310 -15.92 -10.44 9.61
N GLU A 311 -15.88 -11.15 8.49
CA GLU A 311 -15.48 -12.55 8.41
C GLU A 311 -14.77 -12.77 7.08
N THR A 312 -13.67 -13.51 7.08
CA THR A 312 -13.08 -14.07 5.85
C THR A 312 -12.73 -15.52 6.10
N MET A 313 -13.07 -16.38 5.15
CA MET A 313 -12.78 -17.80 5.17
C MET A 313 -12.00 -18.15 3.92
N ILE A 314 -10.93 -18.92 4.08
CA ILE A 314 -10.16 -19.47 2.96
C ILE A 314 -10.18 -20.99 3.08
N TYR A 315 -10.47 -21.65 1.97
CA TYR A 315 -10.45 -23.10 1.79
C TYR A 315 -9.40 -23.41 0.72
N CYS A 316 -8.48 -24.34 0.99
CA CYS A 316 -7.43 -24.76 0.07
C CYS A 316 -7.38 -26.28 -0.01
N GLY A 317 -7.28 -26.87 -1.20
CA GLY A 317 -7.00 -28.29 -1.41
C GLY A 317 -8.20 -29.24 -1.53
N ASP A 318 -7.95 -30.42 -2.10
CA ASP A 318 -8.97 -31.43 -2.45
C ASP A 318 -9.42 -32.30 -1.25
N ASP A 319 -8.58 -32.46 -0.21
CA ASP A 319 -8.83 -33.38 0.92
C ASP A 319 -8.62 -32.77 2.32
N TRP A 320 -8.00 -31.59 2.43
CA TRP A 320 -7.72 -30.92 3.71
C TRP A 320 -8.14 -29.47 3.63
N ILE A 321 -9.31 -29.15 4.16
CA ILE A 321 -9.72 -27.75 4.34
C ILE A 321 -8.77 -27.11 5.37
N PHE A 322 -7.71 -26.47 4.92
CA PHE A 322 -6.95 -25.55 5.78
C PHE A 322 -7.79 -24.30 5.98
N TYR A 323 -8.47 -24.25 7.11
CA TYR A 323 -9.28 -23.11 7.50
C TYR A 323 -8.37 -22.01 8.02
N PHE A 324 -8.29 -20.93 7.26
CA PHE A 324 -7.78 -19.65 7.75
C PHE A 324 -8.92 -18.65 7.73
N GLY A 325 -9.15 -18.02 8.88
CA GLY A 325 -10.10 -16.92 8.92
C GLY A 325 -9.80 -15.90 10.00
N SER A 326 -10.59 -14.85 10.01
CA SER A 326 -10.59 -13.85 11.05
C SER A 326 -12.01 -13.36 11.33
N ILE A 327 -12.27 -13.05 12.59
CA ILE A 327 -13.46 -12.29 13.01
C ILE A 327 -12.97 -10.94 13.52
N MET A 328 -13.60 -9.86 13.05
CA MET A 328 -13.30 -8.51 13.49
C MET A 328 -14.45 -7.93 14.32
N GLU A 329 -14.08 -7.26 15.41
CA GLU A 329 -14.98 -6.46 16.23
C GLU A 329 -14.56 -4.99 16.22
N TYR A 330 -15.56 -4.11 16.21
CA TYR A 330 -15.39 -2.67 16.18
C TYR A 330 -16.13 -2.03 17.36
N GLU A 331 -15.44 -1.24 18.16
CA GLU A 331 -16.05 -0.32 19.13
C GLU A 331 -16.03 1.09 18.55
N TYR A 332 -17.15 1.79 18.52
CA TYR A 332 -17.29 3.15 17.97
C TYR A 332 -17.42 4.20 19.08
N TYR A 333 -17.10 5.46 18.76
CA TYR A 333 -17.19 6.63 19.63
C TYR A 333 -18.58 7.27 19.76
#